data_AF-A0A530CIJ7-F1
#
_entry.id   AF-A0A530CIJ7-F1
#
_cell.length_a   1.000
_cell.length_b   1.000
_cell.length_c   1.000
_cell.angle_alpha   90.00
_cell.angle_beta   90.00
_cell.angle_gamma   90.00
#
_symmetry.space_group_name_H-M   'P 1'
#
loop_
_entity.id
_entity.type
_entity.pdbx_description
1 polymer ?
#
loop_
_entity_poly.entity_id
_entity_poly.type
_entity_poly.pdbx_seq_one_letter_code
_entity_poly.pdbx_strand_id
1 'polypeptide(L)'
;MVDRVFDRSNALYVKTVPGKGRGLFANINFKIGDLIERAPTWEFDDRQANVIDRTGILQYYFVRGDKNLSPLARYVVFGLASLVNHSVNPNSETVWTDQESGAWASLVAIRDIKPDEEITQTYTNIPDYPKTIKFVE
;
A
#
# COMPACT_ATOMS: atom_id res chain seq x y z
N MET A 1 2.01 5.93 26.28
CA MET A 1 2.84 5.59 25.10
C MET A 1 1.85 5.09 24.07
N VAL A 2 1.61 5.84 22.99
CA VAL A 2 0.53 5.56 22.03
C VAL A 2 0.84 4.25 21.29
N ASP A 3 -0.16 3.39 21.15
CA ASP A 3 -0.09 2.02 20.63
C ASP A 3 0.57 1.96 19.24
N ARG A 4 1.86 1.59 19.21
CA ARG A 4 2.58 1.29 17.98
C ARG A 4 2.54 -0.22 17.74
N VAL A 5 2.17 -0.62 16.55
CA VAL A 5 2.33 -2.01 16.07
C VAL A 5 3.59 -2.04 15.22
N PHE A 6 4.53 -2.91 15.59
CA PHE A 6 5.79 -3.09 14.87
C PHE A 6 5.72 -4.32 13.96
N ASP A 7 6.48 -4.29 12.87
CA ASP A 7 6.78 -5.50 12.12
C ASP A 7 7.76 -6.40 12.93
N ARG A 8 7.99 -7.64 12.47
CA ARG A 8 8.87 -8.58 13.20
C ARG A 8 10.33 -8.11 13.28
N SER A 9 10.78 -7.26 12.37
CA SER A 9 12.14 -6.71 12.36
C SER A 9 12.28 -5.38 13.11
N ASN A 10 11.17 -4.79 13.58
CA ASN A 10 11.08 -3.43 14.10
C ASN A 10 11.61 -2.35 13.13
N ALA A 11 11.67 -2.62 11.83
CA ALA A 11 12.02 -1.64 10.80
C ALA A 11 10.84 -0.71 10.48
N LEU A 12 9.61 -1.16 10.75
CA LEU A 12 8.38 -0.47 10.44
C LEU A 12 7.48 -0.38 11.66
N TYR A 13 6.67 0.66 11.72
CA TYR A 13 5.60 0.75 12.68
C TYR A 13 4.37 1.44 12.12
N VAL A 14 3.21 1.13 12.70
CA VAL A 14 1.93 1.75 12.35
C VAL A 14 1.56 2.80 13.40
N LYS A 15 1.08 3.97 12.94
CA LYS A 15 0.41 4.95 13.81
C LYS A 15 -0.83 5.52 13.14
N THR A 16 -1.69 6.15 13.94
CA THR A 16 -2.84 6.90 13.42
C THR A 16 -2.37 8.23 12.83
N VAL A 17 -2.85 8.55 11.64
CA VAL A 17 -2.63 9.81 10.93
C VAL A 17 -3.97 10.54 10.82
N PRO A 18 -4.09 11.77 11.36
CA PRO A 18 -5.32 12.56 11.27
C PRO A 18 -5.82 12.68 9.83
N GLY A 19 -7.07 12.29 9.60
CA GLY A 19 -7.69 12.34 8.26
C GLY A 19 -7.35 11.18 7.31
N LYS A 20 -6.32 10.36 7.58
CA LYS A 20 -5.95 9.19 6.75
C LYS A 20 -6.24 7.85 7.41
N GLY A 21 -6.44 7.82 8.73
CA GLY A 21 -6.62 6.58 9.48
C GLY A 21 -5.28 5.98 9.89
N ARG A 22 -4.96 4.76 9.48
CA ARG A 22 -3.66 4.13 9.76
C ARG A 22 -2.62 4.60 8.74
N GLY A 23 -1.37 4.78 9.15
CA GLY A 23 -0.25 5.01 8.24
C GLY A 23 0.95 4.17 8.65
N LEU A 24 1.75 3.79 7.64
CA LEU A 24 2.99 3.04 7.79
C LEU A 24 4.17 4.02 7.92
N PHE A 25 5.05 3.77 8.89
CA PHE A 25 6.18 4.65 9.19
C PHE A 25 7.48 3.86 9.29
N ALA A 26 8.57 4.50 8.87
CA ALA A 26 9.92 3.96 9.03
C ALA A 26 10.39 4.09 10.48
N ASN A 27 10.99 3.03 11.04
CA ASN A 27 11.68 3.06 12.33
C ASN A 27 13.22 3.09 12.17
N ILE A 28 13.71 2.84 10.96
CA ILE A 28 15.12 2.87 10.57
C ILE A 28 15.30 3.78 9.35
N ASN A 29 16.54 4.00 8.94
CA ASN A 29 16.80 4.63 7.64
C ASN A 29 16.62 3.60 6.52
N PHE A 30 15.92 3.98 5.47
CA PHE A 30 15.93 3.30 4.17
C PHE A 30 16.66 4.17 3.15
N LYS A 31 17.45 3.54 2.28
CA LYS A 31 18.06 4.14 1.10
C LYS A 31 17.17 3.96 -0.12
N ILE A 32 17.33 4.84 -1.10
CA ILE A 32 16.73 4.64 -2.42
C ILE A 32 17.02 3.22 -2.94
N GLY A 33 15.98 2.52 -3.39
CA GLY A 33 16.03 1.14 -3.87
C GLY A 33 15.88 0.07 -2.79
N ASP A 34 15.86 0.44 -1.50
CA ASP A 34 15.67 -0.54 -0.43
C ASP A 34 14.26 -1.14 -0.47
N LEU A 35 14.20 -2.46 -0.23
CA LEU A 35 12.95 -3.16 0.02
C LEU A 35 12.46 -2.78 1.42
N ILE A 36 11.32 -2.11 1.47
CA ILE A 36 10.66 -1.70 2.72
C ILE A 36 9.87 -2.88 3.28
N GLU A 37 9.00 -3.46 2.45
CA GLU A 37 8.18 -4.61 2.81
C GLU A 37 7.78 -5.40 1.58
N ARG A 38 7.63 -6.72 1.74
CA ARG A 38 7.05 -7.60 0.75
C ARG A 38 5.82 -8.30 1.32
N ALA A 39 4.69 -8.18 0.65
CA ALA A 39 3.42 -8.73 1.07
C ALA A 39 2.84 -9.70 0.03
N PRO A 40 2.28 -10.86 0.46
CA PRO A 40 1.49 -11.68 -0.42
C PRO A 40 0.18 -10.97 -0.75
N THR A 41 -0.48 -11.40 -1.83
CA THR A 41 -1.74 -10.82 -2.26
C THR A 41 -2.81 -11.86 -2.55
N TRP A 42 -4.05 -11.39 -2.67
CA TRP A 42 -5.17 -12.18 -3.18
C TRP A 42 -5.82 -11.43 -4.34
N GLU A 43 -5.79 -12.05 -5.52
CA GLU A 43 -6.38 -11.51 -6.75
C GLU A 43 -7.90 -11.66 -6.76
N PHE A 44 -8.60 -10.68 -7.34
CA PHE A 44 -10.03 -10.75 -7.56
C PHE A 44 -10.46 -10.11 -8.88
N ASP A 45 -11.56 -10.64 -9.44
CA ASP A 45 -12.11 -10.21 -10.73
C ASP A 45 -13.03 -8.97 -10.63
N ASP A 46 -13.48 -8.46 -11.77
CA ASP A 46 -14.40 -7.30 -11.84
C ASP A 46 -15.74 -7.56 -11.12
N ARG A 47 -16.23 -8.80 -11.08
CA ARG A 47 -17.49 -9.13 -10.40
C ARG A 47 -17.31 -9.00 -8.90
N GLN A 48 -16.18 -9.47 -8.37
CA GLN A 48 -15.81 -9.31 -6.97
C GLN A 48 -15.53 -7.83 -6.62
N ALA A 49 -14.88 -7.08 -7.51
CA ALA A 49 -14.64 -5.65 -7.34
C ALA A 49 -15.93 -4.87 -7.07
N ASN A 50 -16.99 -5.10 -7.85
CA ASN A 50 -18.30 -4.47 -7.65
C ASN A 50 -18.91 -4.64 -6.24
N VAL A 51 -18.55 -5.72 -5.55
CA VAL A 51 -18.94 -5.97 -4.16
C VAL A 51 -17.94 -5.33 -3.21
N ILE A 52 -16.64 -5.57 -3.41
CA ILE A 52 -15.54 -5.10 -2.57
C ILE A 52 -15.50 -3.58 -2.45
N ASP A 53 -15.74 -2.85 -3.55
CA ASP A 53 -15.75 -1.38 -3.62
C ASP A 53 -16.78 -0.75 -2.67
N ARG A 54 -17.79 -1.53 -2.27
CA ARG A 54 -18.85 -1.10 -1.33
C ARG A 54 -18.52 -1.42 0.12
N THR A 55 -17.32 -1.96 0.40
CA THR A 55 -16.88 -2.39 1.72
C THR A 55 -15.63 -1.63 2.16
N GLY A 56 -15.25 -1.78 3.43
CA GLY A 56 -13.98 -1.23 3.94
C GLY A 56 -12.73 -1.84 3.29
N ILE A 57 -12.85 -2.95 2.55
CA ILE A 57 -11.72 -3.61 1.87
C ILE A 57 -11.16 -2.75 0.72
N LEU A 58 -11.97 -1.85 0.15
CA LEU A 58 -11.53 -0.89 -0.89
C LEU A 58 -10.24 -0.15 -0.52
N GLN A 59 -10.05 0.15 0.76
CA GLN A 59 -8.90 0.90 1.26
C GLN A 59 -7.59 0.09 1.27
N TYR A 60 -7.65 -1.23 1.06
CA TYR A 60 -6.53 -2.15 1.24
C TYR A 60 -6.20 -2.96 -0.01
N TYR A 61 -6.88 -2.72 -1.13
CA TYR A 61 -6.53 -3.36 -2.40
C TYR A 61 -5.80 -2.39 -3.32
N PHE A 62 -4.86 -2.93 -4.10
CA PHE A 62 -4.11 -2.19 -5.11
C PHE A 62 -4.49 -2.67 -6.51
N VAL A 63 -4.27 -1.78 -7.50
CA VAL A 63 -4.50 -2.07 -8.91
C VAL A 63 -3.15 -2.15 -9.62
N ARG A 64 -2.85 -3.30 -10.24
CA ARG A 64 -1.64 -3.53 -11.03
C ARG A 64 -1.89 -3.09 -12.48
N GLY A 65 -1.23 -2.00 -12.89
CA GLY A 65 -1.44 -1.34 -14.19
C GLY A 65 -0.71 -1.94 -15.40
N ASP A 66 -0.40 -3.25 -15.42
CA ASP A 66 0.31 -3.84 -16.56
C ASP A 66 -0.58 -3.92 -17.81
N LYS A 67 -0.09 -3.42 -18.94
CA LYS A 67 -0.79 -3.34 -20.24
C LYS A 67 -1.14 -4.70 -20.84
N ASN A 68 -0.46 -5.77 -20.41
CA ASN A 68 -0.72 -7.13 -20.90
C ASN A 68 -1.79 -7.88 -20.07
N LEU A 69 -2.19 -7.34 -18.92
CA LEU A 69 -3.24 -7.88 -18.07
C LEU A 69 -4.51 -7.04 -18.30
N SER A 70 -5.30 -7.45 -19.30
CA SER A 70 -6.66 -6.94 -19.48
C SER A 70 -7.66 -7.98 -18.99
N PRO A 71 -8.55 -7.65 -18.02
CA PRO A 71 -8.68 -6.36 -17.34
C PRO A 71 -7.64 -6.14 -16.21
N LEU A 72 -7.51 -4.88 -15.78
CA LEU A 72 -6.67 -4.43 -14.65
C LEU A 72 -6.81 -5.39 -13.46
N ALA A 73 -5.75 -6.12 -13.14
CA ALA A 73 -5.75 -7.05 -12.03
C ALA A 73 -5.78 -6.29 -10.69
N ARG A 74 -6.72 -6.65 -9.82
CA ARG A 74 -6.91 -6.06 -8.50
C ARG A 74 -6.53 -7.07 -7.43
N TYR A 75 -5.89 -6.57 -6.39
CA TYR A 75 -5.28 -7.42 -5.37
C TYR A 75 -5.54 -6.85 -3.99
N VAL A 76 -6.17 -7.62 -3.12
CA VAL A 76 -6.07 -7.33 -1.69
C VAL A 76 -4.61 -7.56 -1.30
N VAL A 77 -3.96 -6.52 -0.79
CA VAL A 77 -2.59 -6.60 -0.31
C VAL A 77 -2.63 -6.92 1.17
N PHE A 78 -1.84 -7.89 1.61
CA PHE A 78 -1.73 -8.24 3.02
C PHE A 78 -0.55 -7.50 3.68
N GLY A 79 -0.17 -7.90 4.89
CA GLY A 79 0.94 -7.26 5.62
C GLY A 79 0.69 -5.80 5.97
N LEU A 80 1.74 -5.10 6.41
CA LEU A 80 1.68 -3.66 6.66
C LEU A 80 1.76 -2.84 5.38
N ALA A 81 2.18 -3.45 4.25
CA ALA A 81 2.19 -2.80 2.94
C ALA A 81 0.80 -2.27 2.56
N SER A 82 -0.26 -2.96 2.99
CA SER A 82 -1.66 -2.53 2.84
C SER A 82 -2.03 -1.22 3.53
N LEU A 83 -1.17 -0.73 4.44
CA LEU A 83 -1.40 0.48 5.25
C LEU A 83 -0.61 1.70 4.73
N VAL A 84 0.01 1.59 3.57
CA VAL A 84 0.71 2.70 2.91
C VAL A 84 -0.33 3.72 2.41
N ASN A 85 -0.19 4.97 2.83
CA ASN A 85 -1.11 6.04 2.44
C ASN A 85 -0.76 6.64 1.08
N HIS A 86 -1.74 7.33 0.52
CA HIS A 86 -1.54 8.13 -0.68
C HIS A 86 -0.69 9.39 -0.38
N SER A 87 0.20 9.73 -1.30
CA SER A 87 0.73 11.09 -1.48
C SER A 87 0.94 11.40 -2.97
N VAL A 88 0.81 12.66 -3.37
CA VAL A 88 1.22 13.15 -4.69
C VAL A 88 2.75 13.29 -4.83
N ASN A 89 3.49 13.27 -3.73
CA ASN A 89 4.96 13.28 -3.71
C ASN A 89 5.48 12.11 -2.86
N PRO A 90 5.26 10.86 -3.32
CA PRO A 90 5.53 9.67 -2.52
C PRO A 90 7.02 9.46 -2.26
N ASN A 91 7.33 8.58 -1.31
CA ASN A 91 8.68 8.11 -1.05
C ASN A 91 8.87 6.61 -1.29
N SER A 92 7.81 5.91 -1.69
CA SER A 92 7.86 4.52 -2.12
C SER A 92 6.99 4.26 -3.34
N GLU A 93 7.26 3.16 -4.02
CA GLU A 93 6.43 2.62 -5.09
C GLU A 93 6.15 1.12 -4.86
N THR A 94 5.05 0.62 -5.45
CA THR A 94 4.76 -0.81 -5.45
C THR A 94 5.36 -1.49 -6.68
N VAL A 95 6.27 -2.42 -6.44
CA VAL A 95 6.84 -3.33 -7.45
C VAL A 95 6.17 -4.70 -7.33
N TRP A 96 5.64 -5.20 -8.44
CA TRP A 96 4.93 -6.48 -8.51
C TRP A 96 5.86 -7.60 -8.98
N THR A 97 5.75 -8.76 -8.35
CA THR A 97 6.41 -10.00 -8.81
C THR A 97 5.45 -11.17 -8.79
N ASP A 98 5.51 -12.03 -9.80
CA ASP A 98 4.74 -13.26 -9.87
C ASP A 98 5.60 -14.43 -9.39
N GLN A 99 5.02 -15.28 -8.55
CA GLN A 99 5.63 -16.50 -7.99
C GLN A 99 4.66 -17.67 -8.16
N GLU A 100 5.12 -18.90 -7.93
CA GLU A 100 4.24 -20.08 -7.91
C GLU A 100 3.09 -19.96 -6.89
N SER A 101 3.31 -19.20 -5.81
CA SER A 101 2.32 -18.91 -4.77
C SER A 101 1.35 -17.78 -5.10
N GLY A 102 1.46 -17.18 -6.30
CA GLY A 102 0.67 -16.03 -6.74
C GLY A 102 1.49 -14.74 -6.82
N ALA A 103 0.78 -13.62 -7.01
CA ALA A 103 1.39 -12.30 -7.08
C ALA A 103 1.83 -11.79 -5.71
N TRP A 104 2.91 -11.03 -5.68
CA TRP A 104 3.45 -10.36 -4.50
C TRP A 104 3.62 -8.87 -4.78
N ALA A 105 3.29 -8.05 -3.79
CA ALA A 105 3.51 -6.61 -3.81
C ALA A 105 4.71 -6.28 -2.92
N SER A 106 5.70 -5.59 -3.47
CA SER A 106 6.86 -5.08 -2.72
C SER A 106 6.83 -3.56 -2.69
N LEU A 107 6.88 -2.97 -1.50
CA LEU A 107 7.13 -1.54 -1.35
C LEU A 107 8.63 -1.29 -1.43
N VAL A 108 9.04 -0.46 -2.38
CA VAL A 108 10.44 -0.11 -2.62
C VAL A 108 10.60 1.40 -2.46
N ALA A 109 11.64 1.81 -1.73
CA ALA A 109 11.94 3.23 -1.53
C ALA A 109 12.40 3.88 -2.83
N ILE A 110 11.79 5.02 -3.22
CA ILE A 110 12.19 5.79 -4.42
C ILE A 110 13.08 7.00 -4.08
N ARG A 111 13.32 7.22 -2.79
CA ARG A 111 14.28 8.16 -2.21
C ARG A 111 14.65 7.70 -0.80
N ASP A 112 15.69 8.30 -0.21
CA ASP A 112 16.01 8.05 1.19
C ASP A 112 14.80 8.37 2.09
N ILE A 113 14.51 7.48 3.05
CA ILE A 113 13.45 7.60 4.06
C ILE A 113 14.09 7.55 5.44
N LYS A 114 13.83 8.56 6.27
CA LYS A 114 14.36 8.66 7.63
C LYS A 114 13.40 8.02 8.65
N PRO A 115 13.90 7.62 9.84
CA PRO A 115 13.04 7.27 10.96
C PRO A 115 11.95 8.33 11.17
N ASP A 116 10.75 7.85 11.51
CA ASP A 116 9.52 8.61 11.73
C ASP A 116 8.90 9.31 10.50
N GLU A 117 9.47 9.17 9.30
CA GLU A 117 8.79 9.56 8.06
C GLU A 117 7.66 8.58 7.71
N GLU A 118 6.53 9.13 7.20
CA GLU A 118 5.44 8.32 6.65
C GLU A 118 5.88 7.70 5.33
N ILE A 119 5.73 6.39 5.19
CA ILE A 119 5.91 5.69 3.92
C ILE A 119 4.62 5.86 3.13
N THR A 120 4.73 6.42 1.94
CA THR A 120 3.60 6.80 1.07
C THR A 120 3.84 6.37 -0.37
N GLN A 121 2.75 6.18 -1.11
CA GLN A 121 2.76 5.85 -2.53
C GLN A 121 1.69 6.63 -3.31
N THR A 122 1.76 6.62 -4.64
CA THR A 122 0.66 7.12 -5.47
C THR A 122 -0.42 6.05 -5.63
N TYR A 123 -1.67 6.35 -5.27
CA TYR A 123 -2.78 5.43 -5.50
C TYR A 123 -3.19 5.46 -6.97
N THR A 124 -3.27 4.28 -7.58
CA THR A 124 -3.70 4.10 -8.97
C THR A 124 -5.20 3.88 -9.10
N ASN A 125 -5.89 3.58 -8.00
CA ASN A 125 -7.31 3.27 -7.91
C ASN A 125 -8.16 4.41 -7.34
N ILE A 126 -7.66 5.65 -7.36
CA ILE A 126 -8.43 6.83 -6.94
C ILE A 126 -9.85 6.88 -7.55
N PRO A 127 -10.05 6.54 -8.85
CA PRO A 127 -11.39 6.53 -9.44
C PRO A 127 -12.39 5.54 -8.80
N ASP A 128 -11.91 4.50 -8.12
CA ASP A 128 -12.75 3.48 -7.48
C ASP A 128 -13.33 3.98 -6.14
N TYR A 129 -12.78 5.08 -5.58
CA TYR A 129 -13.27 5.66 -4.33
C TYR A 129 -14.53 6.51 -4.51
N PRO A 130 -15.44 6.52 -3.52
CA PRO A 130 -16.55 7.46 -3.51
C PRO A 130 -16.06 8.91 -3.61
N LYS A 131 -16.72 9.71 -4.46
CA LYS A 131 -16.38 11.15 -4.66
C LYS A 131 -16.42 12.00 -3.39
N THR A 132 -17.01 11.48 -2.31
CA THR A 132 -17.07 12.13 -0.99
C THR A 132 -15.76 12.01 -0.22
N ILE A 133 -14.87 11.07 -0.59
CA ILE A 133 -13.55 10.91 0.02
C ILE A 133 -12.64 12.02 -0.47
N LYS A 134 -11.96 12.67 0.49
CA LYS A 134 -10.90 13.64 0.22
C LYS A 134 -9.59 13.05 0.68
N PHE A 135 -8.67 12.84 -0.26
CA PHE A 135 -7.31 12.40 0.06
C PHE A 135 -6.56 13.56 0.73
N VAL A 136 -5.92 13.25 1.86
CA VAL A 136 -5.13 14.18 2.65
C VAL A 136 -3.65 13.90 2.39
N GLU A 137 -2.85 14.95 2.23
CA GLU A 137 -1.38 14.88 2.14
C GLU A 137 -0.72 14.90 3.52
#